data_AF-A0A7J9YXG4-F1
#
_entry.id   AF-A0A7J9YXG4-F1
#
_cell.length_a   1.000
_cell.length_b   1.000
_cell.length_c   1.000
_cell.angle_alpha   90.00
_cell.angle_beta   90.00
_cell.angle_gamma   90.00
#
_symmetry.space_group_name_H-M   'P 1'
#
loop_
_entity.id
_entity.type
_entity.pdbx_description
1 polymer ?
#
loop_
_entity_poly.entity_id
_entity_poly.type
_entity_poly.pdbx_seq_one_letter_code
_entity_poly.pdbx_strand_id
1 'polypeptide(L)'
;MPRRDDAGGAAQRPEASPAAVRKRSDPLSVARLSTAERRDLAEAAADLARRRLAPLAPELDRGEGAAFDECWAGVRELGLERALLADELGGAGLAPGDILAPLEALA
;
A
#
# COMPACT_ATOMS: atom_id res chain seq x y z
N MET A 1 52.75 27.44 49.65
CA MET A 1 52.63 26.28 50.55
C MET A 1 51.86 26.73 51.78
N PRO A 2 50.81 26.02 52.23
CA PRO A 2 50.11 24.93 51.51
C PRO A 2 49.42 25.48 50.23
N ARG A 3 48.39 24.91 49.58
CA ARG A 3 47.56 23.71 49.82
C ARG A 3 47.07 23.15 48.46
N ARG A 4 46.34 22.03 48.49
CA ARG A 4 45.32 21.62 47.52
C ARG A 4 44.08 21.21 48.31
N ASP A 5 42.89 21.45 47.77
CA ASP A 5 41.70 20.63 47.98
C ASP A 5 40.97 20.52 46.65
N ASP A 6 40.60 19.30 46.28
CA ASP A 6 39.88 18.98 45.05
C ASP A 6 38.36 19.01 45.27
N ALA A 7 37.66 19.83 44.48
CA ALA A 7 36.24 19.72 44.16
C ALA A 7 36.01 20.59 42.90
N GLY A 8 35.36 20.16 41.84
CA GLY A 8 34.13 19.38 41.81
C GLY A 8 33.06 20.23 41.12
N GLY A 9 33.12 20.32 39.79
CA GLY A 9 32.30 21.23 38.98
C GLY A 9 31.98 20.61 37.63
N ALA A 10 30.89 19.83 37.58
CA ALA A 10 30.55 18.97 36.45
C ALA A 10 30.45 19.72 35.11
N ALA A 11 31.11 19.20 34.08
CA ALA A 11 30.83 19.53 32.70
C ALA A 11 29.42 19.00 32.34
N GLN A 12 28.42 19.88 32.38
CA GLN A 12 27.07 19.55 31.93
C GLN A 12 27.04 19.42 30.41
N ARG A 13 27.31 18.19 29.93
CA ARG A 13 26.82 17.74 28.63
C ARG A 13 25.30 17.91 28.62
N PRO A 14 24.68 18.43 27.55
CA PRO A 14 23.23 18.36 27.42
C PRO A 14 22.84 16.88 27.34
N GLU A 15 22.10 16.39 28.33
CA GLU A 15 21.54 15.05 28.27
C GLU A 15 20.56 14.96 27.10
N ALA A 16 20.79 13.99 26.23
CA ALA A 16 19.87 13.69 25.15
C ALA A 16 18.56 13.17 25.75
N SER A 17 17.51 13.99 25.67
CA SER A 17 16.19 13.69 26.22
C SER A 17 15.71 12.29 25.79
N PRO A 18 15.42 11.37 26.73
CA PRO A 18 14.91 10.05 26.39
C PRO A 18 13.42 10.12 26.00
N ALA A 19 12.96 9.07 25.32
CA ALA A 19 11.54 8.86 24.97
C ALA A 19 10.94 9.77 23.88
N ALA A 20 11.71 10.09 22.84
CA ALA A 20 11.16 10.02 21.48
C ALA A 20 11.33 8.60 20.93
N VAL A 21 10.62 7.62 21.52
CA VAL A 21 10.34 6.36 20.81
C VAL A 21 9.36 6.71 19.69
N ARG A 22 9.91 7.29 18.62
CA ARG A 22 9.28 7.22 17.31
C ARG A 22 9.12 5.72 17.07
N LYS A 23 7.89 5.22 17.16
CA LYS A 23 7.54 3.94 16.52
C LYS A 23 8.12 4.07 15.12
N ARG A 24 9.11 3.23 14.81
CA ARG A 24 9.42 2.95 13.42
C ARG A 24 8.19 2.19 12.94
N SER A 25 7.18 2.93 12.49
CA SER A 25 6.13 2.35 11.67
C SER A 25 6.87 1.63 10.57
N ASP A 26 6.76 0.31 10.57
CA ASP A 26 7.54 -0.53 9.68
C ASP A 26 7.16 -0.08 8.25
N PRO A 27 8.10 0.42 7.42
CA PRO A 27 7.75 0.97 6.10
C PRO A 27 7.26 -0.11 5.13
N LEU A 28 7.16 -1.36 5.61
CA LEU A 28 6.59 -2.53 4.96
C LEU A 28 5.46 -3.15 5.81
N SER A 29 4.75 -2.34 6.62
CA SER A 29 3.51 -2.72 7.31
C SER A 29 2.36 -2.84 6.31
N VAL A 30 2.49 -3.80 5.39
CA VAL A 30 1.51 -4.09 4.35
C VAL A 30 0.17 -4.42 4.98
N ALA A 31 -0.88 -3.69 4.60
CA ALA A 31 -2.24 -3.95 5.03
C ALA A 31 -2.68 -5.28 4.42
N ARG A 32 -2.77 -6.33 5.26
CA ARG A 32 -3.36 -7.60 4.83
C ARG A 32 -4.86 -7.53 4.95
N LEU A 33 -5.55 -7.80 3.85
CA LEU A 33 -6.99 -7.97 3.87
C LEU A 33 -7.36 -9.20 4.71
N SER A 34 -8.51 -9.13 5.38
CA SER A 34 -9.16 -10.33 5.91
C SER A 34 -9.60 -11.26 4.78
N THR A 35 -9.99 -12.50 5.12
CA THR A 35 -10.53 -13.44 4.13
C THR A 35 -11.86 -12.97 3.53
N ALA A 36 -12.64 -12.16 4.27
CA ALA A 36 -13.85 -11.53 3.75
C ALA A 36 -13.49 -10.44 2.73
N GLU A 37 -12.65 -9.47 3.09
CA GLU A 37 -12.27 -8.37 2.20
C GLU A 37 -11.56 -8.85 0.92
N ARG A 38 -10.70 -9.88 1.00
CA ARG A 38 -10.13 -10.54 -0.20
C ARG A 38 -11.22 -11.10 -1.12
N ARG A 39 -12.23 -11.75 -0.53
CA ARG A 39 -13.34 -12.36 -1.26
C ARG A 39 -14.20 -11.27 -1.92
N ASP A 40 -14.55 -10.24 -1.17
CA ASP A 40 -15.38 -9.14 -1.67
C ASP A 40 -14.68 -8.40 -2.82
N LEU A 41 -13.38 -8.17 -2.73
CA LEU A 41 -12.57 -7.58 -3.81
C LEU A 41 -12.49 -8.49 -5.05
N ALA A 42 -12.37 -9.81 -4.87
CA ALA A 42 -12.39 -10.78 -5.96
C ALA A 42 -13.78 -10.91 -6.61
N GLU A 43 -14.86 -10.85 -5.83
CA GLU A 43 -16.24 -10.84 -6.35
C GLU A 43 -16.54 -9.55 -7.12
N ALA A 44 -16.04 -8.39 -6.66
CA ALA A 44 -16.13 -7.12 -7.38
C ALA A 44 -15.34 -7.15 -8.71
N ALA A 45 -14.12 -7.69 -8.70
CA ALA A 45 -13.32 -7.91 -9.91
C ALA A 45 -14.02 -8.85 -10.91
N ALA A 46 -14.59 -9.96 -10.43
CA ALA A 46 -15.35 -10.90 -11.26
C ALA A 46 -16.65 -10.30 -11.83
N ASP A 47 -17.29 -9.34 -11.15
CA ASP A 47 -18.46 -8.63 -11.68
C ASP A 47 -18.05 -7.59 -12.73
N LEU A 48 -16.96 -6.84 -12.51
CA LEU A 48 -16.34 -5.97 -13.52
C LEU A 48 -15.99 -6.75 -14.80
N ALA A 49 -15.26 -7.86 -14.65
CA ALA A 49 -14.85 -8.72 -15.75
C ALA A 49 -16.05 -9.17 -16.59
N ARG A 50 -17.07 -9.76 -15.95
CA ARG A 50 -18.24 -10.31 -16.66
C ARG A 50 -19.15 -9.24 -17.28
N ARG A 51 -19.31 -8.08 -16.64
CA ARG A 51 -20.29 -7.06 -17.08
C ARG A 51 -19.72 -6.00 -18.00
N ARG A 52 -18.44 -5.64 -17.86
CA ARG A 52 -17.81 -4.56 -18.63
C ARG A 52 -16.69 -5.06 -19.52
N LEU A 53 -15.81 -5.96 -19.06
CA LEU A 53 -14.63 -6.34 -19.84
C LEU A 53 -14.94 -7.43 -20.90
N ALA A 54 -15.67 -8.47 -20.54
CA ALA A 54 -16.02 -9.57 -21.45
C ALA A 54 -16.81 -9.11 -22.70
N PRO A 55 -17.77 -8.15 -22.61
CA PRO A 55 -18.40 -7.55 -23.81
C PRO A 55 -17.44 -6.82 -24.75
N LEU A 56 -16.27 -6.36 -24.25
CA LEU A 56 -15.25 -5.61 -25.01
C LEU A 56 -14.11 -6.49 -25.52
N ALA A 57 -14.09 -7.80 -25.21
CA ALA A 57 -13.01 -8.69 -25.62
C ALA A 57 -12.69 -8.65 -27.13
N PRO A 58 -13.69 -8.63 -28.05
CA PRO A 58 -13.40 -8.54 -29.49
C PRO A 58 -12.73 -7.23 -29.92
N GLU A 59 -12.99 -6.12 -29.22
CA GLU A 59 -12.39 -4.80 -29.43
C GLU A 59 -10.96 -4.74 -28.84
N LEU A 60 -10.76 -5.33 -27.65
CA LEU A 60 -9.45 -5.47 -27.02
C LEU A 60 -8.51 -6.33 -27.88
N ASP A 61 -8.99 -7.46 -28.41
CA ASP A 61 -8.26 -8.33 -29.35
C ASP A 61 -7.85 -7.60 -30.64
N ARG A 62 -8.66 -6.59 -31.07
CA ARG A 62 -8.39 -5.75 -32.23
C ARG A 62 -7.41 -4.60 -31.95
N GLY A 63 -7.07 -4.34 -30.69
CA GLY A 63 -6.20 -3.21 -30.33
C GLY A 63 -6.93 -1.88 -30.16
N GLU A 64 -8.27 -1.87 -30.04
CA GLU A 64 -9.07 -0.64 -30.04
C GLU A 64 -8.83 0.20 -28.76
N GLY A 65 -8.27 1.40 -28.93
CA GLY A 65 -7.87 2.26 -27.79
C GLY A 65 -9.01 2.57 -26.82
N ALA A 66 -10.22 2.83 -27.32
CA ALA A 66 -11.38 3.11 -26.47
C ALA A 66 -11.80 1.91 -25.58
N ALA A 67 -11.55 0.67 -26.02
CA ALA A 67 -11.81 -0.51 -25.21
C ALA A 67 -10.75 -0.69 -24.10
N PHE A 68 -9.48 -0.34 -24.39
CA PHE A 68 -8.44 -0.26 -23.36
C PHE A 68 -8.73 0.84 -22.33
N ASP A 69 -9.19 2.02 -22.77
CA ASP A 69 -9.53 3.13 -21.87
C ASP A 69 -10.68 2.74 -20.91
N GLU A 70 -11.74 2.10 -21.41
CA GLU A 70 -12.87 1.60 -20.59
C GLU A 70 -12.43 0.47 -19.64
N CYS A 71 -11.59 -0.46 -20.12
CA CYS A 71 -11.00 -1.51 -19.29
C CYS A 71 -10.16 -0.93 -18.15
N TRP A 72 -9.31 0.04 -18.46
CA TRP A 72 -8.45 0.72 -17.50
C TRP A 72 -9.25 1.58 -16.50
N ALA A 73 -10.34 2.21 -16.94
CA ALA A 73 -11.28 2.89 -16.04
C ALA A 73 -11.86 1.93 -15.00
N GLY A 74 -12.31 0.74 -15.42
CA GLY A 74 -12.78 -0.31 -14.51
C GLY A 74 -11.74 -0.76 -13.48
N VAL A 75 -10.50 -1.00 -13.92
CA VAL A 75 -9.39 -1.39 -13.03
C VAL A 75 -9.07 -0.29 -11.99
N ARG A 76 -9.18 0.98 -12.40
CA ARG A 76 -9.02 2.16 -11.52
C ARG A 76 -10.17 2.34 -10.53
N GLU A 77 -11.40 2.03 -10.91
CA GLU A 77 -12.56 2.08 -10.01
C GLU A 77 -12.42 1.08 -8.84
N LEU A 78 -11.74 -0.05 -9.06
CA LEU A 78 -11.39 -1.02 -8.02
C LEU A 78 -10.10 -0.66 -7.25
N GLY A 79 -9.41 0.44 -7.61
CA GLY A 79 -8.12 0.84 -7.02
C GLY A 79 -6.96 -0.11 -7.30
N LEU A 80 -7.12 -1.05 -8.25
CA LEU A 80 -6.15 -2.11 -8.51
C LEU A 80 -4.88 -1.59 -9.19
N GLU A 81 -4.94 -0.43 -9.86
CA GLU A 81 -3.79 0.18 -10.53
C GLU A 81 -2.74 0.74 -9.56
N ARG A 82 -3.12 0.95 -8.29
CA ARG A 82 -2.24 1.39 -7.19
C ARG A 82 -2.33 0.46 -5.97
N ALA A 83 -2.86 -0.75 -6.12
CA ALA A 83 -3.11 -1.66 -5.00
C ALA A 83 -1.88 -1.94 -4.12
N LEU A 84 -0.72 -2.17 -4.73
CA LEU A 84 0.55 -2.47 -4.03
C LEU A 84 1.31 -1.21 -3.55
N LEU A 85 0.88 -0.02 -3.94
CA LEU A 85 1.52 1.23 -3.54
C LEU A 85 1.06 1.60 -2.13
N ALA A 86 1.97 2.06 -1.27
CA ALA A 86 1.66 2.43 0.11
C ALA A 86 0.60 3.55 0.21
N ASP A 87 -0.19 3.55 1.29
CA ASP A 87 -1.25 4.52 1.55
C ASP A 87 -0.72 5.96 1.66
N GLU A 88 0.47 6.13 2.26
CA GLU A 88 1.15 7.44 2.33
C GLU A 88 1.57 8.00 0.96
N LEU A 89 1.54 7.17 -0.08
CA LEU A 89 1.79 7.53 -1.48
C LEU A 89 0.49 7.52 -2.31
N GLY A 90 -0.67 7.38 -1.68
CA GLY A 90 -1.98 7.32 -2.31
C GLY A 90 -2.22 6.04 -3.10
N GLY A 91 -1.78 4.89 -2.59
CA GLY A 91 -2.23 3.56 -3.03
C GLY A 91 -3.02 2.85 -1.93
N ALA A 92 -3.28 1.55 -2.07
CA ALA A 92 -4.06 0.79 -1.09
C ALA A 92 -3.20 -0.03 -0.10
N GLY A 93 -1.89 -0.07 -0.27
CA GLY A 93 -0.94 -0.75 0.64
C GLY A 93 -1.16 -2.26 0.78
N LEU A 94 -1.80 -2.91 -0.21
CA LEU A 94 -2.20 -4.32 -0.17
C LEU A 94 -1.01 -5.27 -0.36
N ALA A 95 -1.14 -6.48 0.17
CA ALA A 95 -0.14 -7.51 -0.05
C ALA A 95 -0.25 -8.12 -1.46
N PRO A 96 0.87 -8.57 -2.06
CA PRO A 96 0.85 -9.33 -3.31
C PRO A 96 -0.11 -10.52 -3.27
N GLY A 97 -0.25 -11.20 -2.12
CA GLY A 97 -1.21 -12.29 -1.94
C GLY A 97 -2.68 -11.87 -1.87
N ASP A 98 -2.98 -10.60 -1.61
CA ASP A 98 -4.36 -10.08 -1.57
C ASP A 98 -4.87 -9.66 -2.95
N ILE A 99 -3.96 -9.39 -3.91
CA ILE A 99 -4.33 -8.99 -5.28
C ILE A 99 -4.42 -10.16 -6.27
N LEU A 100 -3.94 -11.36 -5.93
CA LEU A 100 -3.94 -12.50 -6.86
C LEU A 100 -5.34 -12.90 -7.32
N ALA A 101 -6.27 -13.17 -6.39
CA ALA A 101 -7.62 -13.57 -6.75
C ALA A 101 -8.41 -12.48 -7.53
N PRO A 102 -8.30 -11.17 -7.20
CA PRO A 102 -8.81 -10.11 -8.07
C PRO A 102 -8.21 -10.10 -9.48
N LEU A 103 -6.91 -10.34 -9.64
CA LEU A 103 -6.28 -10.41 -10.97
C LEU A 103 -6.71 -11.66 -11.75
N GLU A 104 -6.80 -12.82 -11.09
CA GLU A 104 -7.34 -14.06 -11.68
C GLU A 104 -8.79 -13.91 -12.12
N ALA A 105 -9.58 -13.07 -11.43
CA ALA A 105 -10.96 -12.78 -11.79
C ALA A 105 -11.12 -11.81 -12.99
N LEU A 106 -10.05 -11.15 -13.42
CA LEU A 106 -10.00 -10.23 -14.57
C LEU A 106 -9.42 -10.86 -15.84
N ALA A 107 -8.87 -12.08 -15.74
CA ALA A 107 -8.20 -12.82 -16.81
C ALA A 107 -9.13 -13.78 -17.58
#